data_AF-A0A830FK90-F1
#
_entry.id   AF-A0A830FK90-F1
#
_cell.length_a   1.000
_cell.length_b   1.000
_cell.length_c   1.000
_cell.angle_alpha   90.00
_cell.angle_beta   90.00
_cell.angle_gamma   90.00
#
_symmetry.space_group_name_H-M   'P 1'
#
loop_
_entity.id
_entity.type
_entity.pdbx_description
1 polymer ?
#
loop_
_entity_poly.entity_id
_entity_poly.type
_entity_poly.pdbx_seq_one_letter_code
_entity_poly.pdbx_strand_id
1 'polypeptide(L)'
;MTETANADLYRRAADLLKPGEITLHGAVVHTDLDNEAESLLHQLTLEAGDVVAEHAGIDASDTYVYSGNDDDRFGVNQHQGLTVAGDEFVWECQQLMRDDTYDLVLYWEAGDALDTVVADLGGLDHAVSVVGVTEDGWDAE
;
A
#
# COMPACT_ATOMS: atom_id res chain seq x y z
N MET A 1 17.23 -9.36 3.40
CA MET A 1 16.97 -7.93 3.67
C MET A 1 17.71 -7.50 4.94
N THR A 2 18.41 -6.36 4.93
CA THR A 2 19.10 -5.83 6.13
C THR A 2 18.23 -4.80 6.84
N GLU A 3 18.34 -4.68 8.17
CA GLU A 3 17.59 -3.69 8.96
C GLU A 3 17.76 -2.27 8.41
N THR A 4 18.96 -1.92 7.94
CA THR A 4 19.26 -0.61 7.33
C THR A 4 18.49 -0.38 6.03
N ALA A 5 18.35 -1.41 5.18
CA ALA A 5 17.63 -1.27 3.92
C ALA A 5 16.12 -1.06 4.16
N ASN A 6 15.56 -1.66 5.21
CA ASN A 6 14.15 -1.49 5.58
C ASN A 6 13.90 -0.14 6.24
N ALA A 7 14.79 0.30 7.12
CA ALA A 7 14.71 1.65 7.67
C ALA A 7 14.74 2.73 6.58
N ASP A 8 15.49 2.51 5.49
CA ASP A 8 15.49 3.44 4.34
C ASP A 8 14.16 3.41 3.58
N LEU A 9 13.57 2.23 3.36
CA LEU A 9 12.25 2.09 2.73
C LEU A 9 11.17 2.78 3.57
N TYR A 10 11.09 2.48 4.86
CA TYR A 10 10.07 3.06 5.75
C TYR A 10 10.22 4.57 5.86
N ARG A 11 11.46 5.08 5.89
CA ARG A 11 11.71 6.51 5.87
C ARG A 11 11.21 7.18 4.59
N ARG A 12 11.44 6.55 3.43
CA ARG A 12 10.92 7.08 2.16
C ARG A 12 9.39 7.03 2.13
N ALA A 13 8.79 5.94 2.60
CA ALA A 13 7.34 5.83 2.74
C ALA A 13 6.77 6.94 3.64
N ALA A 14 7.40 7.21 4.80
CA ALA A 14 6.99 8.28 5.71
C ALA A 14 7.16 9.68 5.11
N ASP A 15 8.20 9.89 4.30
CA ASP A 15 8.46 11.17 3.62
C ASP A 15 7.38 11.47 2.58
N LEU A 16 6.84 10.45 1.90
CA LEU A 16 5.73 10.61 0.96
C LEU A 16 4.44 11.09 1.64
N LEU A 17 4.28 10.84 2.95
CA LEU A 17 3.12 11.31 3.73
C LEU A 17 3.26 12.78 4.16
N LYS A 18 4.42 13.42 3.92
CA LYS A 18 4.72 14.80 4.35
C LYS A 18 4.94 15.77 3.18
N PRO A 19 4.54 17.03 3.34
CA PRO A 19 3.27 17.53 3.86
C PRO A 19 2.21 17.56 2.74
N GLY A 20 1.06 16.93 2.99
CA GLY A 20 -0.11 16.96 2.10
C GLY A 20 -1.20 17.92 2.58
N GLU A 21 -2.24 18.10 1.77
CA GLU A 21 -3.47 18.82 2.16
C GLU A 21 -4.38 17.97 3.08
N ILE A 22 -4.19 16.65 3.07
CA ILE A 22 -4.91 15.65 3.87
C ILE A 22 -3.93 14.82 4.69
N THR A 23 -4.39 14.29 5.83
CA THR A 23 -3.61 13.37 6.66
C THR A 23 -3.68 11.98 6.04
N LEU A 24 -2.52 11.35 5.85
CA LEU A 24 -2.40 10.02 5.25
C LEU A 24 -1.86 9.01 6.26
N HIS A 25 -2.40 7.80 6.20
CA HIS A 25 -1.79 6.61 6.78
C HIS A 25 -1.12 5.80 5.67
N GLY A 26 -0.11 5.02 6.03
CA GLY A 26 0.55 4.10 5.11
C GLY A 26 0.95 2.79 5.78
N ALA A 27 1.25 1.80 4.94
CA ALA A 27 1.79 0.53 5.38
C ALA A 27 2.79 0.01 4.36
N VAL A 28 3.83 -0.66 4.85
CA VAL A 28 4.75 -1.44 4.02
C VAL A 28 4.48 -2.91 4.27
N VAL A 29 4.01 -3.61 3.25
CA VAL A 29 3.75 -5.06 3.26
C VAL A 29 4.92 -5.76 2.59
N HIS A 30 5.71 -6.48 3.37
CA HIS A 30 6.75 -7.35 2.85
C HIS A 30 6.14 -8.65 2.35
N THR A 31 6.54 -9.12 1.17
CA THR A 31 5.99 -10.35 0.57
C THR A 31 7.06 -11.39 0.29
N ASP A 32 6.64 -12.64 0.07
CA ASP A 32 7.48 -13.71 -0.47
C ASP A 32 7.39 -13.87 -2.00
N LEU A 33 6.72 -12.93 -2.69
CA LEU A 33 6.42 -13.02 -4.11
C LEU A 33 7.55 -12.49 -4.98
N ASP A 34 7.99 -13.28 -5.95
CA ASP A 34 9.02 -12.90 -6.92
C ASP A 34 8.42 -12.49 -8.29
N ASN A 35 9.29 -12.22 -9.27
CA ASN A 35 8.87 -11.76 -10.60
C ASN A 35 8.05 -12.79 -11.41
N GLU A 36 8.17 -14.08 -11.12
CA GLU A 36 7.37 -15.13 -11.74
C GLU A 36 5.94 -15.18 -11.17
N ALA A 37 5.71 -14.55 -10.03
CA ALA A 37 4.44 -14.51 -9.31
C ALA A 37 3.59 -13.26 -9.59
N GLU A 38 3.73 -12.63 -10.77
CA GLU A 38 3.05 -11.37 -11.13
C GLU A 38 1.53 -11.42 -10.92
N SER A 39 0.88 -12.55 -11.26
CA SER A 39 -0.57 -12.70 -11.04
C SER A 39 -0.94 -12.70 -9.56
N LEU A 40 -0.14 -13.33 -8.70
CA LEU A 40 -0.36 -13.35 -7.26
C LEU A 40 -0.07 -11.96 -6.66
N LEU A 41 0.96 -11.27 -7.14
CA LEU A 41 1.27 -9.90 -6.73
C LEU A 41 0.13 -8.95 -7.06
N HIS A 42 -0.44 -9.08 -8.25
CA HIS A 42 -1.61 -8.29 -8.64
C HIS A 42 -2.81 -8.61 -7.74
N GLN A 43 -3.09 -9.89 -7.47
CA GLN A 43 -4.16 -10.28 -6.54
C GLN A 43 -3.96 -9.70 -5.15
N LEU A 44 -2.76 -9.84 -4.57
CA LEU A 44 -2.43 -9.27 -3.26
C LEU A 44 -2.61 -7.74 -3.24
N THR A 45 -2.30 -7.06 -4.35
CA THR A 45 -2.51 -5.61 -4.48
C THR A 45 -4.01 -5.26 -4.43
N LEU A 46 -4.87 -6.08 -5.07
CA LEU A 46 -6.32 -5.90 -5.00
C LEU A 46 -6.82 -6.17 -3.58
N GLU A 47 -6.41 -7.28 -2.97
CA GLU A 47 -6.84 -7.67 -1.61
C GLU A 47 -6.40 -6.65 -0.56
N ALA A 48 -5.17 -6.12 -0.65
CA ALA A 48 -4.70 -5.05 0.22
C ALA A 48 -5.51 -3.75 0.02
N GLY A 49 -5.87 -3.44 -1.23
CA GLY A 49 -6.74 -2.32 -1.57
C GLY A 49 -8.16 -2.47 -1.00
N ASP A 50 -8.72 -3.67 -1.08
CA ASP A 50 -10.05 -4.00 -0.56
C ASP A 50 -10.10 -3.82 0.96
N VAL A 51 -9.09 -4.30 1.69
CA VAL A 51 -8.94 -4.06 3.14
C VAL A 51 -9.02 -2.57 3.44
N VAL A 52 -8.24 -1.76 2.72
CA VAL A 52 -8.23 -0.31 2.93
C VAL A 52 -9.58 0.34 2.58
N ALA A 53 -10.22 -0.09 1.49
CA ALA A 53 -11.54 0.41 1.10
C ALA A 53 -12.61 0.10 2.16
N GLU A 54 -12.62 -1.12 2.71
CA GLU A 54 -13.52 -1.52 3.78
C GLU A 54 -13.36 -0.63 5.02
N HIS A 55 -12.12 -0.34 5.42
CA HIS A 55 -11.80 0.57 6.52
C HIS A 55 -12.09 2.05 6.19
N ALA A 56 -12.18 2.42 4.92
CA ALA A 56 -12.69 3.72 4.48
C ALA A 56 -14.22 3.78 4.42
N GLY A 57 -14.91 2.67 4.73
CA GLY A 57 -16.38 2.57 4.63
C GLY A 57 -16.89 2.49 3.19
N ILE A 58 -16.05 2.07 2.25
CA ILE A 58 -16.34 1.92 0.82
C ILE A 58 -16.40 0.42 0.51
N ASP A 59 -17.47 -0.03 -0.13
CA ASP A 59 -17.56 -1.42 -0.57
C ASP A 59 -16.53 -1.66 -1.70
N ALA A 60 -15.79 -2.78 -1.64
CA ALA A 60 -14.80 -3.11 -2.65
C ALA A 60 -15.39 -3.08 -4.08
N SER A 61 -16.66 -3.46 -4.24
CA SER A 61 -17.36 -3.44 -5.54
C SER A 61 -17.68 -2.03 -6.07
N ASP A 62 -17.61 -1.01 -5.20
CA ASP A 62 -17.71 0.41 -5.55
C ASP A 62 -16.35 1.04 -5.86
N THR A 63 -15.27 0.23 -5.92
CA THR A 63 -13.93 0.68 -6.33
C THR A 63 -13.44 -0.02 -7.59
N TYR A 64 -12.49 0.60 -8.28
CA TYR A 64 -11.73 -0.02 -9.36
C TYR A 64 -10.26 0.38 -9.26
N VAL A 65 -9.39 -0.44 -9.86
CA VAL A 65 -7.95 -0.18 -9.88
C VAL A 65 -7.53 0.50 -11.16
N TYR A 66 -6.89 1.66 -11.01
CA TYR A 66 -6.23 2.39 -12.07
C TYR A 66 -4.71 2.19 -11.99
N SER A 67 -4.17 1.43 -12.94
CA SER A 67 -2.74 1.23 -13.13
C SER A 67 -2.27 2.26 -14.14
N GLY A 68 -1.79 3.41 -13.70
CA GLY A 68 -1.43 4.57 -14.56
C GLY A 68 -0.19 4.36 -15.42
N ASN A 69 0.01 3.18 -15.98
CA ASN A 69 1.22 2.74 -16.70
C ASN A 69 1.54 3.56 -17.96
N ASP A 70 0.56 4.34 -18.46
CA ASP A 70 0.66 5.25 -19.61
C ASP A 70 0.53 6.74 -19.19
N ASP A 71 0.61 7.05 -17.89
CA ASP A 71 0.44 8.39 -17.34
C ASP A 71 1.72 8.84 -16.62
N ASP A 72 2.32 9.95 -17.06
CA ASP A 72 3.55 10.51 -16.48
C ASP A 72 3.42 10.92 -15.00
N ARG A 73 2.18 10.99 -14.48
CA ARG A 73 1.90 11.23 -13.06
C ARG A 73 2.20 10.02 -12.19
N PHE A 74 2.30 8.82 -12.78
CA PHE A 74 2.46 7.57 -12.05
C PHE A 74 3.89 7.08 -12.03
N GLY A 75 4.30 6.55 -10.88
CA GLY A 75 5.52 5.76 -10.76
C GLY A 75 5.39 4.41 -11.48
N VAL A 76 6.53 3.78 -11.78
CA VAL A 76 6.53 2.40 -12.29
C VAL A 76 5.86 1.47 -11.27
N ASN A 77 4.98 0.58 -11.73
CA ASN A 77 4.20 -0.36 -10.91
C ASN A 77 3.42 0.31 -9.76
N GLN A 78 2.84 1.46 -10.06
CA GLN A 78 1.94 2.17 -9.16
C GLN A 78 0.48 1.95 -9.57
N HIS A 79 -0.37 1.73 -8.58
CA HIS A 79 -1.78 1.41 -8.72
C HIS A 79 -2.59 2.27 -7.76
N GLN A 80 -3.72 2.81 -8.21
CA GLN A 80 -4.65 3.56 -7.37
C GLN A 80 -6.00 2.85 -7.32
N GLY A 81 -6.58 2.75 -6.14
CA GLY A 81 -7.99 2.43 -5.94
C GLY A 81 -8.80 3.71 -5.99
N LEU A 82 -9.77 3.76 -6.93
CA LEU A 82 -10.65 4.89 -7.12
C LEU A 82 -12.11 4.46 -7.02
N THR A 83 -12.99 5.36 -6.57
CA THR A 83 -14.43 5.08 -6.55
C THR A 83 -15.01 5.03 -7.96
N VAL A 84 -15.91 4.08 -8.22
CA VAL A 84 -16.59 3.94 -9.52
C VAL A 84 -17.50 5.14 -9.81
N ALA A 85 -18.04 5.78 -8.77
CA ALA A 85 -19.02 6.86 -8.91
C ALA A 85 -18.41 8.19 -9.39
N GLY A 86 -17.12 8.42 -9.13
CA GLY A 86 -16.53 9.74 -9.34
C GLY A 86 -15.01 9.80 -9.38
N ASP A 87 -14.33 8.65 -9.49
CA ASP A 87 -12.87 8.56 -9.52
C ASP A 87 -12.21 9.17 -8.25
N GLU A 88 -12.89 9.08 -7.10
CA GLU A 88 -12.37 9.62 -5.84
C GLU A 88 -11.29 8.70 -5.28
N PHE A 89 -10.20 9.28 -4.76
CA PHE A 89 -9.08 8.54 -4.19
C PHE A 89 -9.51 7.73 -2.97
N VAL A 90 -9.16 6.44 -2.96
CA VAL A 90 -9.34 5.55 -1.81
C VAL A 90 -7.98 5.14 -1.25
N TRP A 91 -7.12 4.62 -2.11
CA TRP A 91 -5.78 4.17 -1.75
C TRP A 91 -4.84 4.26 -2.94
N GLU A 92 -3.54 4.28 -2.67
CA GLU A 92 -2.49 4.00 -3.66
C GLU A 92 -1.55 2.91 -3.14
N CYS A 93 -1.08 2.08 -4.06
CA CYS A 93 -0.05 1.07 -3.84
C CYS A 93 1.09 1.24 -4.85
N GLN A 94 2.32 1.16 -4.38
CA GLN A 94 3.50 0.99 -5.20
C GLN A 94 4.16 -0.36 -4.95
N GLN A 95 4.38 -1.14 -6.01
CA GLN A 95 5.06 -2.43 -5.94
C GLN A 95 6.56 -2.24 -6.18
N LEU A 96 7.40 -2.64 -5.23
CA LEU A 96 8.84 -2.45 -5.26
C LEU A 96 9.58 -3.79 -5.26
N MET A 97 10.28 -4.11 -6.35
CA MET A 97 11.17 -5.26 -6.40
C MET A 97 12.45 -5.01 -5.59
N ARG A 98 12.69 -5.81 -4.56
CA ARG A 98 13.85 -5.73 -3.65
C ARG A 98 14.30 -7.15 -3.26
N ASP A 99 15.59 -7.45 -3.46
CA ASP A 99 16.18 -8.77 -3.15
C ASP A 99 15.36 -9.95 -3.74
N ASP A 100 14.97 -9.84 -5.02
CA ASP A 100 14.19 -10.83 -5.78
C ASP A 100 12.73 -11.03 -5.33
N THR A 101 12.26 -10.29 -4.32
CA THR A 101 10.86 -10.29 -3.86
C THR A 101 10.23 -8.90 -3.95
N TYR A 102 8.91 -8.82 -3.95
CA TYR A 102 8.19 -7.55 -3.93
C TYR A 102 7.85 -7.07 -2.52
N ASP A 103 7.95 -5.77 -2.31
CA ASP A 103 7.33 -5.07 -1.19
C ASP A 103 6.21 -4.17 -1.73
N LEU A 104 5.07 -4.13 -1.05
CA LEU A 104 3.99 -3.20 -1.35
C LEU A 104 4.08 -2.02 -0.39
N VAL A 105 4.10 -0.81 -0.94
CA VAL A 105 3.96 0.43 -0.17
C VAL A 105 2.57 0.98 -0.43
N LEU A 106 1.69 0.88 0.56
CA LEU A 106 0.32 1.38 0.50
C LEU A 106 0.18 2.67 1.28
N TYR A 107 -0.71 3.55 0.82
CA TYR A 107 -1.15 4.72 1.57
C TYR A 107 -2.58 5.11 1.22
N TRP A 108 -3.26 5.73 2.18
CA TRP A 108 -4.68 6.07 2.12
C TRP A 108 -5.01 7.24 3.05
N GLU A 109 -6.19 7.84 2.88
CA GLU A 109 -6.66 8.90 3.79
C GLU A 109 -6.81 8.35 5.21
N ALA A 110 -6.24 9.05 6.18
CA ALA A 110 -6.33 8.66 7.57
C ALA A 110 -7.80 8.70 8.06
N GLY A 111 -8.34 7.54 8.39
CA GLY A 111 -9.68 7.35 8.94
C GLY A 111 -9.63 6.46 10.18
N ASP A 112 -9.83 5.16 9.98
CA ASP A 112 -9.72 4.15 11.03
C ASP A 112 -8.31 4.06 11.65
N ALA A 113 -8.22 3.38 12.79
CA ALA A 113 -6.96 3.21 13.52
C ALA A 113 -5.95 2.43 12.66
N LEU A 114 -4.78 3.03 12.42
CA LEU A 114 -3.69 2.45 11.62
C LEU A 114 -3.40 0.99 12.01
N ASP A 115 -3.33 0.71 13.31
CA ASP A 115 -3.03 -0.63 13.83
C ASP A 115 -4.05 -1.69 13.39
N THR A 116 -5.33 -1.32 13.25
CA THR A 116 -6.38 -2.24 12.79
C THR A 116 -6.15 -2.59 11.31
N VAL A 117 -5.90 -1.58 10.47
CA VAL A 117 -5.64 -1.78 9.04
C VAL A 117 -4.37 -2.61 8.84
N VAL A 118 -3.30 -2.29 9.58
CA VAL A 118 -2.03 -3.04 9.54
C VAL A 118 -2.21 -4.49 9.96
N ALA A 119 -3.01 -4.75 11.00
CA ALA A 119 -3.29 -6.12 11.44
C ALA A 119 -4.06 -6.92 10.37
N ASP A 120 -5.06 -6.31 9.73
CA ASP A 120 -5.84 -6.98 8.67
C ASP A 120 -4.99 -7.21 7.42
N LEU A 121 -4.15 -6.25 7.02
CA LEU A 121 -3.16 -6.41 5.95
C LEU A 121 -2.17 -7.55 6.25
N GLY A 122 -1.76 -7.70 7.51
CA GLY A 122 -0.88 -8.79 7.95
C GLY A 122 -1.55 -10.16 7.95
N GLY A 123 -2.88 -10.22 7.82
CA GLY A 123 -3.66 -11.46 7.68
C GLY A 123 -3.78 -11.96 6.24
N LEU A 124 -3.34 -11.18 5.25
CA LEU A 124 -3.41 -11.54 3.84
C LEU A 124 -2.43 -12.68 3.48
N ASP A 125 -2.82 -13.52 2.54
CA ASP A 125 -1.91 -14.53 1.99
C ASP A 125 -0.69 -13.85 1.35
N HIS A 126 0.50 -14.44 1.51
CA HIS A 126 1.80 -13.90 1.05
C HIS A 126 2.29 -12.60 1.71
N ALA A 127 1.55 -12.05 2.68
CA ALA A 127 2.09 -11.01 3.57
C ALA A 127 3.00 -11.66 4.63
N VAL A 128 4.30 -11.39 4.55
CA VAL A 128 5.31 -11.92 5.49
C VAL A 128 5.37 -11.07 6.76
N SER A 129 5.31 -9.75 6.59
CA SER A 129 5.27 -8.79 7.69
C SER A 129 4.75 -7.44 7.20
N VAL A 130 4.02 -6.72 8.05
CA VAL A 130 3.47 -5.40 7.73
C VAL A 130 3.96 -4.39 8.76
N VAL A 131 4.39 -3.23 8.29
CA VAL A 131 4.84 -2.12 9.13
C VAL A 131 3.97 -0.90 8.83
N GLY A 132 3.32 -0.38 9.86
CA GLY A 132 2.55 0.87 9.78
C GLY A 132 3.47 2.09 9.68
N VAL A 133 3.09 3.03 8.83
CA VAL A 133 3.83 4.26 8.57
C VAL A 133 2.89 5.46 8.66
N THR A 134 3.35 6.51 9.32
CA THR A 134 2.67 7.80 9.45
C THR A 134 3.65 8.91 9.09
N GLU A 135 3.17 10.15 9.05
CA GLU A 135 4.07 11.29 8.98
C GLU A 135 5.07 11.28 10.15
N ASP A 136 4.68 10.95 11.38
CA ASP A 136 5.59 11.00 12.53
C ASP A 136 6.68 9.91 12.51
N GLY A 137 6.55 8.87 11.68
CA GLY A 137 7.51 7.78 11.56
C GLY A 137 6.85 6.45 11.24
N TRP A 138 7.49 5.34 11.63
CA TRP A 138 6.96 3.99 11.44
C TRP A 138 7.08 3.19 12.73
N ASP A 139 6.16 2.25 12.92
CA ASP A 139 6.18 1.34 14.06
C ASP A 139 6.69 -0.03 13.58
N ALA A 140 8.00 -0.24 13.74
CA ALA A 140 8.63 -1.53 13.50
C ALA A 140 8.66 -2.27 14.84
N GLU A 141 7.62 -3.05 15.14
CA GLU A 141 7.61 -3.98 16.28
C GLU A 141 8.74 -5.01 16.18
#